data_AF-A0AAV2NM33-F1
#
_entry.id   AF-A0AAV2NM33-F1
#
_cell.length_a   1.000
_cell.length_b   1.000
_cell.length_c   1.000
_cell.angle_alpha   90.00
_cell.angle_beta   90.00
_cell.angle_gamma   90.00
#
_symmetry.space_group_name_H-M   'P 1'
#
loop_
_entity.id
_entity.type
_entity.pdbx_description
1 polymer ?
#
loop_
_entity_poly.entity_id
_entity_poly.type
_entity_poly.pdbx_seq_one_letter_code
_entity_poly.pdbx_strand_id
1 'polypeptide(L)'
;MTGPEPAVGLAKNVIRTGIRRWTEAQLDMAWRRKPKARQAHIFMRHWDRERTSYLMRLDRGALRKAIGVLTGHCRLRRHLHLLGLKKDKRCRKYEQEEETPLHILCFCPVETGKRNQILGSHFLDPKDIESIPLGAILHFLREGGGLCRKDDANYLRKA
;
A
#
# COMPACT_ATOMS: atom_id res chain seq x y z
N MET A 1 61.50 11.29 5.86
CA MET A 1 60.72 12.53 6.15
C MET A 1 59.37 12.38 5.47
N THR A 2 58.32 12.03 6.21
CA THR A 2 56.94 12.00 5.72
C THR A 2 56.35 13.39 5.87
N GLY A 3 55.97 14.01 4.75
CA GLY A 3 55.30 15.31 4.73
C GLY A 3 53.88 15.24 5.31
N PRO A 4 53.28 16.39 5.67
CA PRO A 4 51.93 16.42 6.23
C PRO A 4 50.94 15.82 5.24
N GLU A 5 50.04 15.00 5.77
CA GLU A 5 48.99 14.34 4.99
C GLU A 5 48.12 15.42 4.31
N PRO A 6 47.88 15.33 2.98
CA PRO A 6 47.11 16.35 2.29
C PRO A 6 45.67 16.36 2.82
N ALA A 7 45.15 17.54 3.12
CA ALA A 7 43.75 17.73 3.47
C ALA A 7 42.87 17.48 2.24
N VAL A 8 42.52 16.22 1.99
CA VAL A 8 41.59 15.84 0.93
C VAL A 8 40.18 16.00 1.49
N GLY A 9 39.44 16.99 0.98
CA GLY A 9 38.03 17.16 1.32
C GLY A 9 37.21 15.93 0.97
N LEU A 10 36.18 15.62 1.78
CA LEU A 10 35.26 14.54 1.46
C LEU A 10 34.59 14.78 0.11
N ALA A 11 34.55 13.75 -0.73
CA ALA A 11 33.87 13.84 -2.01
C ALA A 11 32.38 14.18 -1.82
N LYS A 12 31.83 15.08 -2.65
CA LYS A 12 30.42 15.50 -2.57
C LYS A 12 29.44 14.33 -2.56
N ASN A 13 29.74 13.27 -3.32
CA ASN A 13 28.90 12.07 -3.39
C ASN A 13 28.86 11.30 -2.06
N VAL A 14 29.96 11.30 -1.30
CA VAL A 14 30.02 10.69 0.04
C VAL A 14 29.10 11.46 0.99
N ILE A 15 29.20 12.79 1.01
CA ILE A 15 28.35 13.65 1.85
C ILE A 15 26.86 13.46 1.48
N ARG A 16 26.51 13.53 0.19
CA ARG A 16 25.12 13.37 -0.28
C ARG A 16 24.56 11.99 0.05
N THR A 17 25.36 10.94 -0.09
CA THR A 17 24.96 9.57 0.24
C THR A 17 24.76 9.42 1.75
N GLY A 18 25.64 10.01 2.56
CA GLY A 18 25.53 10.02 4.02
C GLY A 18 24.23 10.69 4.49
N ILE A 19 23.95 11.91 4.00
CA ILE A 19 22.70 12.63 4.30
C ILE A 19 21.49 11.79 3.90
N ARG A 20 21.49 11.25 2.67
CA ARG A 20 20.38 10.43 2.18
C ARG A 20 20.12 9.22 3.09
N ARG A 21 21.15 8.43 3.39
CA ARG A 21 21.02 7.24 4.26
C ARG A 21 20.49 7.60 5.64
N TRP A 22 20.99 8.70 6.21
CA TRP A 22 20.49 9.19 7.49
C TRP A 22 19.00 9.56 7.41
N THR A 23 18.58 10.31 6.39
CA THR A 23 17.17 10.68 6.20
C THR A 23 16.28 9.46 6.00
N GLU A 24 16.68 8.50 5.17
CA GLU A 24 15.95 7.25 4.93
C GLU A 24 15.77 6.46 6.25
N ALA A 25 16.82 6.39 7.08
CA ALA A 25 16.74 5.74 8.40
C ALA A 25 15.79 6.48 9.38
N GLN A 26 15.80 7.82 9.39
CA GLN A 26 14.86 8.60 10.21
C GLN A 26 13.41 8.38 9.77
N LEU A 27 13.15 8.33 8.46
CA LEU A 27 11.81 8.07 7.92
C LEU A 27 11.33 6.66 8.29
N ASP A 28 12.17 5.64 8.14
CA ASP A 28 11.81 4.27 8.51
C ASP A 28 11.53 4.14 10.01
N MET A 29 12.40 4.72 10.86
CA MET A 29 12.19 4.75 12.31
C MET A 29 10.88 5.45 12.68
N ALA A 30 10.61 6.61 12.08
CA ALA A 30 9.37 7.36 12.33
C ALA A 30 8.14 6.57 11.88
N TRP A 31 8.23 5.89 10.74
CA TRP A 31 7.15 5.07 10.19
C TRP A 31 6.82 3.88 11.09
N ARG A 32 7.83 3.08 11.47
CA ARG A 32 7.66 1.92 12.36
C ARG A 32 7.10 2.29 13.73
N ARG A 33 7.41 3.49 14.23
CA ARG A 33 6.90 4.02 15.50
C ARG A 33 5.44 4.47 15.45
N LYS A 34 4.73 4.36 14.33
CA LYS A 34 3.29 4.71 14.25
C LYS A 34 2.42 3.48 14.56
N PRO A 35 1.88 3.33 15.80
CA PRO A 35 1.12 2.14 16.18
C PRO A 35 -0.25 2.04 15.50
N LYS A 36 -0.86 3.19 15.17
CA LYS A 36 -2.25 3.25 14.65
C LYS A 36 -2.39 2.96 13.15
N ALA A 37 -1.29 2.62 12.46
CA ALA A 37 -1.27 2.43 11.00
C ALA A 37 -1.29 0.95 10.59
N ARG A 38 -1.94 0.06 11.37
CA ARG A 38 -1.93 -1.40 11.17
C ARG A 38 -2.13 -1.84 9.71
N GLN A 39 -3.17 -1.33 9.05
CA GLN A 39 -3.46 -1.71 7.67
C GLN A 39 -2.37 -1.25 6.70
N ALA A 40 -1.92 0.00 6.82
CA ALA A 40 -0.86 0.55 5.98
C ALA A 40 0.46 -0.19 6.18
N HIS A 41 0.77 -0.62 7.42
CA HIS A 41 1.95 -1.43 7.73
C HIS A 41 1.96 -2.81 7.08
N ILE A 42 0.80 -3.38 6.78
CA ILE A 42 0.72 -4.66 6.04
C ILE A 42 1.19 -4.46 4.59
N PHE A 43 0.86 -3.32 3.99
CA PHE A 43 1.30 -3.01 2.63
C PHE A 43 2.67 -2.33 2.57
N MET A 44 3.07 -1.63 3.61
CA MET A 44 4.31 -0.86 3.67
C MET A 44 4.85 -0.99 5.09
N ARG A 45 5.54 -2.10 5.39
CA ARG A 45 6.05 -2.36 6.75
C ARG A 45 7.21 -1.43 7.12
N HIS A 46 8.01 -1.09 6.12
CA HIS A 46 9.16 -0.21 6.23
C HIS A 46 9.03 0.92 5.21
N TRP A 47 9.80 1.98 5.40
CA TRP A 47 9.90 3.02 4.40
C TRP A 47 10.57 2.45 3.15
N ASP A 48 9.87 2.55 2.02
CA ASP A 48 10.31 2.03 0.73
C ASP A 48 10.37 3.17 -0.29
N ARG A 49 11.58 3.40 -0.82
CA ARG A 49 11.85 4.47 -1.78
C ARG A 49 11.11 4.27 -3.09
N GLU A 50 11.04 3.04 -3.58
CA GLU A 50 10.42 2.70 -4.86
C GLU A 50 8.90 2.91 -4.77
N ARG A 51 8.27 2.38 -3.72
CA ARG A 51 6.83 2.60 -3.45
C ARG A 51 6.51 4.07 -3.28
N THR A 52 7.32 4.80 -2.52
CA THR A 52 7.14 6.25 -2.33
C THR A 52 7.24 6.99 -3.66
N SER A 53 8.26 6.67 -4.47
CA SER A 53 8.46 7.29 -5.79
C SER A 53 7.32 6.97 -6.75
N TYR A 54 6.82 5.73 -6.72
CA TYR A 54 5.67 5.32 -7.51
C TYR A 54 4.41 6.11 -7.13
N LEU A 55 4.10 6.23 -5.83
CA LEU A 55 2.95 7.00 -5.35
C LEU A 55 3.04 8.48 -5.71
N MET A 56 4.23 9.08 -5.63
CA MET A 56 4.47 10.48 -5.98
C MET A 56 4.27 10.79 -7.47
N ARG A 57 4.34 9.78 -8.34
CA ARG A 57 4.10 9.92 -9.79
C ARG A 57 2.63 9.79 -10.18
N LEU A 58 1.75 9.36 -9.26
CA LEU A 58 0.34 9.21 -9.54
C LEU A 58 -0.37 10.58 -9.59
N ASP A 59 -1.37 10.69 -10.46
CA ASP A 59 -2.29 11.83 -10.42
C ASP A 59 -3.09 11.86 -9.10
N ARG A 60 -3.70 13.00 -8.77
CA ARG A 60 -4.44 13.19 -7.51
C ARG A 60 -5.57 12.16 -7.30
N GLY A 61 -6.25 11.75 -8.36
CA GLY A 61 -7.34 10.77 -8.29
C GLY A 61 -6.83 9.35 -8.07
N ALA A 62 -5.79 8.95 -8.79
CA ALA A 62 -5.11 7.68 -8.65
C ALA A 62 -4.46 7.55 -7.26
N LEU A 63 -3.77 8.60 -6.80
CA LEU A 63 -3.16 8.66 -5.47
C LEU A 63 -4.22 8.51 -4.37
N ARG A 64 -5.35 9.22 -4.45
CA ARG A 64 -6.45 9.10 -3.48
C ARG A 64 -6.94 7.65 -3.38
N LYS A 65 -7.15 6.99 -4.51
CA LYS A 65 -7.59 5.58 -4.56
C LYS A 65 -6.53 4.67 -3.95
N ALA A 66 -5.26 4.87 -4.30
CA ALA A 66 -4.14 4.10 -3.77
C ALA A 66 -4.06 4.21 -2.24
N ILE A 67 -4.05 5.44 -1.71
CA ILE A 67 -4.00 5.68 -0.27
C ILE A 67 -5.23 5.09 0.42
N GLY A 68 -6.43 5.24 -0.15
CA GLY A 68 -7.64 4.64 0.41
C GLY A 68 -7.54 3.12 0.53
N VAL A 69 -6.96 2.45 -0.46
CA VAL A 69 -6.71 1.00 -0.42
C VAL A 69 -5.67 0.64 0.64
N LEU A 70 -4.50 1.29 0.62
CA LEU A 70 -3.39 0.99 1.52
C LEU A 70 -3.74 1.22 2.99
N THR A 71 -4.56 2.23 3.25
CA THR A 71 -5.00 2.56 4.61
C THR A 71 -6.32 1.89 5.01
N GLY A 72 -6.97 1.17 4.10
CA GLY A 72 -8.29 0.55 4.34
C GLY A 72 -9.49 1.50 4.25
N HIS A 73 -9.27 2.79 3.97
CA HIS A 73 -10.30 3.79 3.66
C HIS A 73 -10.78 3.70 2.21
N CYS A 74 -11.26 2.52 1.83
CA CYS A 74 -11.76 2.27 0.47
C CYS A 74 -13.19 1.72 0.54
N ARG A 75 -13.87 1.66 -0.60
CA ARG A 75 -15.29 1.30 -0.67
C ARG A 75 -15.53 -0.20 -0.55
N LEU A 76 -14.88 -0.87 0.39
CA LEU A 76 -15.14 -2.26 0.75
C LEU A 76 -16.10 -2.32 1.94
N ARG A 77 -16.88 -3.40 2.05
CA ARG A 77 -17.94 -3.56 3.05
C ARG A 77 -17.42 -3.41 4.47
N ARG A 78 -16.18 -3.79 4.78
CA ARG A 78 -15.62 -3.57 6.12
C ARG A 78 -15.59 -2.08 6.49
N HIS A 79 -15.10 -1.24 5.58
CA HIS A 79 -15.02 0.21 5.82
C HIS A 79 -16.41 0.86 5.78
N LEU A 80 -17.25 0.48 4.83
CA LEU A 80 -18.63 0.98 4.76
C LEU A 80 -19.45 0.61 6.01
N HIS A 81 -19.20 -0.56 6.59
CA HIS A 81 -19.79 -0.98 7.85
C HIS A 81 -19.31 -0.15 9.04
N LEU A 82 -18.01 0.18 9.10
CA LEU A 82 -17.48 1.11 10.11
C LEU A 82 -18.12 2.49 10.03
N LEU A 83 -18.48 2.93 8.82
CA LEU A 83 -19.18 4.20 8.58
C LEU A 83 -20.69 4.10 8.82
N GLY A 84 -21.24 2.94 9.18
CA GLY A 84 -22.69 2.73 9.33
C GLY A 84 -23.48 2.70 8.02
N LEU A 85 -22.81 2.70 6.87
CA LEU A 85 -23.45 2.73 5.54
C LEU A 85 -23.89 1.34 5.05
N LYS A 86 -23.34 0.27 5.64
CA LYS A 86 -23.73 -1.12 5.36
C LYS A 86 -23.85 -1.92 6.65
N LYS A 87 -24.92 -2.72 6.76
CA LYS A 87 -25.12 -3.61 7.92
C LYS A 87 -24.14 -4.78 7.93
N ASP A 88 -23.82 -5.32 6.75
CA ASP A 88 -22.93 -6.47 6.61
C ASP A 88 -21.53 -6.05 6.16
N LYS A 89 -20.52 -6.58 6.86
CA LYS A 89 -19.09 -6.40 6.60
C LYS A 89 -18.47 -7.53 5.77
N ARG A 90 -19.19 -8.63 5.54
CA ARG A 90 -18.69 -9.82 4.83
C ARG A 90 -18.47 -9.54 3.34
N CYS A 91 -17.51 -10.24 2.74
CA CYS A 91 -17.12 -10.16 1.34
C CYS A 91 -18.34 -10.27 0.42
N ARG A 92 -18.48 -9.37 -0.57
CA ARG A 92 -19.60 -9.40 -1.54
C ARG A 92 -19.64 -10.66 -2.40
N LYS A 93 -18.50 -11.34 -2.50
CA LYS A 93 -18.30 -12.45 -3.42
C LYS A 93 -18.27 -13.78 -2.69
N TYR A 94 -17.52 -13.83 -1.58
CA TYR A 94 -17.32 -15.05 -0.80
C TYR A 94 -18.29 -15.18 0.38
N GLU A 95 -18.84 -14.06 0.88
CA GLU A 95 -19.87 -14.00 1.92
C GLU A 95 -19.56 -14.62 3.29
N GLN A 96 -18.36 -15.18 3.52
CA GLN A 96 -17.97 -15.73 4.83
C GLN A 96 -17.05 -14.80 5.64
N GLU A 97 -16.08 -14.16 4.98
CA GLU A 97 -15.02 -13.36 5.61
C GLU A 97 -15.23 -11.85 5.46
N GLU A 98 -14.62 -11.02 6.32
CA GLU A 98 -14.73 -9.55 6.18
C GLU A 98 -14.13 -9.02 4.87
N GLU A 99 -14.85 -8.14 4.18
CA GLU A 99 -14.38 -7.51 2.94
C GLU A 99 -13.33 -6.43 3.25
N THR A 100 -12.06 -6.84 3.32
CA THR A 100 -10.90 -5.97 3.51
C THR A 100 -10.00 -5.99 2.29
N PRO A 101 -9.16 -4.96 2.06
CA PRO A 101 -8.16 -5.00 0.99
C PRO A 101 -7.26 -6.22 1.08
N LEU A 102 -6.92 -6.63 2.32
CA LEU A 102 -6.09 -7.79 2.58
C LEU A 102 -6.80 -9.09 2.22
N HIS A 103 -8.07 -9.27 2.61
CA HIS A 103 -8.85 -10.44 2.22
C HIS A 103 -8.89 -10.60 0.71
N ILE A 104 -9.23 -9.52 -0.02
CA ILE A 104 -9.30 -9.52 -1.48
C ILE A 104 -7.92 -9.84 -2.09
N LEU A 105 -6.86 -9.22 -1.58
CA LEU A 105 -5.50 -9.39 -2.08
C LEU A 105 -4.91 -10.78 -1.84
N CYS A 106 -5.14 -11.37 -0.66
CA CYS A 106 -4.36 -12.53 -0.21
C CYS A 106 -5.15 -13.83 -0.14
N PHE A 107 -6.44 -13.77 0.25
CA PHE A 107 -7.13 -14.97 0.76
C PHE A 107 -8.48 -15.25 0.09
N CYS A 108 -9.10 -14.27 -0.56
CA CYS A 108 -10.44 -14.44 -1.14
C CYS A 108 -10.42 -15.55 -2.20
N PRO A 109 -11.18 -16.66 -2.00
CA PRO A 109 -11.16 -17.79 -2.93
C PRO A 109 -11.75 -17.45 -4.29
N VAL A 110 -12.68 -16.49 -4.33
CA VAL A 110 -13.30 -16.04 -5.58
C VAL A 110 -12.32 -15.25 -6.46
N GLU A 111 -11.29 -14.64 -5.88
CA GLU A 111 -10.29 -13.87 -6.63
C GLU A 111 -9.07 -14.69 -7.07
N THR A 112 -9.02 -15.99 -6.74
CA THR A 112 -7.85 -16.85 -6.95
C THR A 112 -7.35 -16.87 -8.41
N GLY A 113 -8.24 -16.90 -9.39
CA GLY A 113 -7.86 -16.87 -10.81
C GLY A 113 -7.22 -15.54 -11.22
N LYS A 114 -7.86 -14.41 -10.88
CA LYS A 114 -7.34 -13.07 -11.18
C LYS A 114 -6.05 -12.77 -10.43
N ARG A 115 -5.95 -13.23 -9.19
CA ARG A 115 -4.74 -13.08 -8.37
C ARG A 115 -3.58 -13.79 -9.03
N ASN A 116 -3.78 -15.02 -9.52
CA ASN A 116 -2.73 -15.75 -10.22
C ASN A 116 -2.33 -15.07 -11.54
N GLN A 117 -3.32 -14.57 -12.29
CA GLN A 117 -3.06 -13.89 -13.56
C GLN A 117 -2.26 -12.58 -13.41
N ILE A 118 -2.55 -11.79 -12.36
CA ILE A 118 -1.96 -10.45 -12.19
C ILE A 118 -0.75 -10.46 -11.25
N LEU A 119 -0.79 -11.26 -10.19
CA LEU A 119 0.22 -11.30 -9.12
C LEU A 119 1.04 -12.59 -9.11
N GLY A 120 0.74 -13.55 -10.01
CA GLY A 120 1.51 -14.79 -10.15
C GLY A 120 1.28 -15.83 -9.04
N SER A 121 0.29 -15.62 -8.17
CA SER A 121 -0.07 -16.62 -7.15
C SER A 121 -1.56 -16.70 -6.90
N HIS A 122 -2.03 -17.90 -6.58
CA HIS A 122 -3.41 -18.17 -6.16
C HIS A 122 -3.73 -17.63 -4.77
N PHE A 123 -2.76 -17.65 -3.86
CA PHE A 123 -2.87 -17.15 -2.48
C PHE A 123 -1.56 -16.50 -2.08
N LEU A 124 -1.63 -15.43 -1.28
CA LEU A 124 -0.44 -14.69 -0.86
C LEU A 124 -0.40 -14.64 0.66
N ASP A 125 0.78 -14.82 1.25
CA ASP A 125 0.98 -14.43 2.65
C ASP A 125 1.08 -12.90 2.71
N PRO A 126 0.55 -12.23 3.75
CA PRO A 126 0.73 -10.81 3.95
C PRO A 126 2.20 -10.35 3.88
N LYS A 127 3.16 -11.22 4.24
CA LYS A 127 4.60 -10.94 4.13
C LYS A 127 5.07 -10.82 2.68
N ASP A 128 4.44 -11.55 1.76
CA ASP A 128 4.80 -11.53 0.33
C ASP A 128 4.35 -10.24 -0.34
N ILE A 129 3.46 -9.45 0.28
CA ILE A 129 3.00 -8.17 -0.26
C ILE A 129 4.15 -7.20 -0.45
N GLU A 130 5.18 -7.26 0.41
CA GLU A 130 6.34 -6.36 0.35
C GLU A 130 7.18 -6.56 -0.92
N SER A 131 7.27 -7.79 -1.45
CA SER A 131 8.04 -8.08 -2.66
C SER A 131 7.28 -7.80 -3.95
N ILE A 132 5.96 -7.61 -3.88
CA ILE A 132 5.12 -7.33 -5.05
C ILE A 132 5.16 -5.83 -5.37
N PRO A 133 5.41 -5.45 -6.64
CA PRO A 133 5.34 -4.05 -7.07
C PRO A 133 4.00 -3.40 -6.71
N LEU A 134 4.04 -2.23 -6.08
CA LEU A 134 2.82 -1.54 -5.64
C LEU A 134 1.85 -1.24 -6.78
N GLY A 135 2.36 -1.00 -7.99
CA GLY A 135 1.54 -0.85 -9.18
C GLY A 135 0.72 -2.10 -9.52
N ALA A 136 1.29 -3.29 -9.36
CA ALA A 136 0.58 -4.56 -9.59
C ALA A 136 -0.51 -4.78 -8.54
N ILE A 137 -0.23 -4.47 -7.26
CA ILE A 137 -1.22 -4.54 -6.17
C ILE A 137 -2.41 -3.63 -6.46
N LEU A 138 -2.16 -2.37 -6.84
CA LEU A 138 -3.22 -1.41 -7.13
C LEU A 138 -3.99 -1.75 -8.41
N HIS A 139 -3.31 -2.29 -9.42
CA HIS A 139 -3.94 -2.81 -10.63
C HIS A 139 -4.89 -3.96 -10.30
N PHE A 140 -4.42 -4.97 -9.55
CA PHE A 140 -5.26 -6.09 -9.10
C PHE A 140 -6.48 -5.60 -8.31
N LEU A 141 -6.31 -4.68 -7.36
CA LEU A 141 -7.42 -4.21 -6.54
C LEU A 141 -8.43 -3.36 -7.33
N ARG A 142 -8.00 -2.73 -8.43
CA ARG A 142 -8.90 -2.04 -9.38
C ARG A 142 -9.72 -3.03 -10.21
N GLU A 143 -9.10 -4.10 -10.71
CA GLU A 143 -9.71 -5.10 -11.63
C GLU A 143 -10.49 -6.22 -10.91
N GLY A 144 -10.01 -6.66 -9.76
CA GLY A 144 -10.60 -7.73 -8.95
C GLY A 144 -11.50 -7.22 -7.82
N GLY A 145 -11.17 -6.08 -7.22
CA GLY A 145 -11.61 -5.75 -5.85
C GLY A 145 -12.97 -5.08 -5.66
N GLY A 146 -13.81 -4.92 -6.69
CA GLY A 146 -15.14 -4.30 -6.50
C GLY A 146 -15.11 -2.83 -6.04
N LEU A 147 -13.95 -2.17 -6.08
CA LEU A 147 -13.76 -0.75 -5.74
C LEU A 147 -14.53 0.19 -6.66
N CYS A 148 -15.01 -0.30 -7.81
CA CYS A 148 -15.80 0.44 -8.78
C CYS A 148 -16.86 -0.48 -9.42
N ARG A 149 -17.99 -0.70 -8.73
CA ARG A 149 -19.24 -0.99 -9.44
C ARG A 149 -20.06 0.30 -9.51
N LYS A 150 -20.62 0.57 -10.69
CA LYS A 150 -21.39 1.79 -11.02
C LYS A 150 -22.58 2.01 -10.06
N ASP A 151 -23.06 0.94 -9.43
CA ASP A 151 -24.23 0.92 -8.53
C ASP A 151 -24.00 1.70 -7.23
N ASP A 152 -22.75 1.92 -6.85
CA ASP A 152 -22.38 2.66 -5.63
C ASP A 152 -22.34 4.19 -5.86
N ALA A 153 -22.64 4.69 -7.07
CA ALA A 153 -22.58 6.13 -7.40
C ALA A 153 -23.65 6.99 -6.69
N ASN A 154 -24.73 6.40 -6.19
CA ASN A 154 -25.85 7.13 -5.57
C ASN A 154 -25.56 7.65 -4.15
N TYR A 155 -24.51 7.18 -3.48
CA TYR A 155 -24.19 7.62 -2.11
C TYR A 155 -23.33 8.88 -2.03
N LEU A 156 -22.83 9.40 -3.17
CA LEU A 156 -21.94 10.57 -3.22
C LEU A 156 -22.68 11.93 -3.28
N ARG A 157 -24.01 11.96 -3.11
CA ARG A 157 -24.79 13.21 -3.08
C ARG A 157 -25.14 13.71 -1.68
N LYS A 158 -24.64 13.08 -0.61
CA LYS A 158 -24.97 13.44 0.78
C LYS A 158 -23.77 13.51 1.73
N ALA A 159 -22.62 13.96 1.22
CA ALA A 159 -21.48 14.35 2.06
C ALA A 159 -21.01 15.74 1.64
#